data_AF-A0A2V8DII6-F1
#
_entry.id   AF-A0A2V8DII6-F1
#
_cell.length_a   1.000
_cell.length_b   1.000
_cell.length_c   1.000
_cell.angle_alpha   90.00
_cell.angle_beta   90.00
_cell.angle_gamma   90.00
#
_symmetry.space_group_name_H-M   'P 1'
#
loop_
_entity.id
_entity.type
_entity.pdbx_description
1 polymer ?
#
loop_
_entity_poly.entity_id
_entity_poly.type
_entity_poly.pdbx_seq_one_letter_code
_entity_poly.pdbx_strand_id
1 'polypeptide(L)'
;WFRARMLGGRTNHWGRISLRFGPDDFKRRSLDGLGDDWPITYDDLKPYYDKLDRLVGIFGSVEGLPNEPDGIFQPPPSPRCYELLIMQACDRLRIRCIPSRMSILTRPLNGRPACHYCGQCGRGCATHSNFSSPSVLLPPALATGRLRIVA
;
A
#
# COMPACT_ATOMS: atom_id res chain seq x y z
N TRP A 1 5.29 17.52 -9.66
CA TRP A 1 4.26 16.94 -8.79
C TRP A 1 2.88 17.18 -9.43
N PHE A 2 2.12 16.14 -9.76
CA PHE A 2 0.84 16.27 -10.48
C PHE A 2 -0.37 16.18 -9.53
N ARG A 3 -1.34 17.11 -9.66
CA ARG A 3 -2.66 17.00 -9.03
C ARG A 3 -3.68 16.61 -10.10
N ALA A 4 -4.12 15.36 -10.09
CA ALA A 4 -5.21 14.92 -10.95
C ALA A 4 -6.55 15.48 -10.44
N ARG A 5 -7.27 16.21 -11.28
CA ARG A 5 -8.64 16.71 -11.03
C ARG A 5 -9.63 15.87 -11.84
N MET A 6 -9.91 14.68 -11.33
CA MET A 6 -10.83 13.70 -11.91
C MET A 6 -11.37 12.81 -10.78
N LEU A 7 -12.43 12.04 -11.04
CA LEU A 7 -12.96 11.08 -10.08
C LEU A 7 -11.85 10.14 -9.59
N GLY A 8 -11.71 9.99 -8.27
CA GLY A 8 -10.63 9.21 -7.64
C GLY A 8 -9.33 9.99 -7.36
N GLY A 9 -9.19 11.19 -7.90
CA GLY A 9 -8.06 12.07 -7.67
C GLY A 9 -6.72 11.41 -7.98
N ARG A 10 -5.76 11.53 -7.06
CA ARG A 10 -4.37 11.07 -7.26
C ARG A 10 -4.21 9.55 -7.29
N THR A 11 -5.16 8.81 -6.72
CA THR A 11 -5.07 7.35 -6.65
C THR A 11 -5.14 6.66 -8.02
N ASN A 12 -5.49 7.41 -9.08
CA ASN A 12 -5.39 6.93 -10.46
C ASN A 12 -3.94 6.76 -10.95
N HIS A 13 -2.97 7.53 -10.43
CA HIS A 13 -1.60 7.61 -11.00
C HIS A 13 -0.45 7.62 -9.99
N TRP A 14 -0.72 7.43 -8.69
CA TRP A 14 0.28 7.35 -7.61
C TRP A 14 1.19 6.12 -7.69
N GLY A 15 2.19 5.96 -6.81
CA GLY A 15 3.17 4.85 -6.84
C GLY A 15 2.68 3.50 -6.28
N ARG A 16 1.53 3.46 -5.61
CA ARG A 16 0.94 2.29 -4.93
C ARG A 16 1.73 1.73 -3.74
N ILE A 17 2.84 2.35 -3.36
CA ILE A 17 3.55 2.04 -2.11
C ILE A 17 2.62 2.36 -0.93
N SER A 18 2.38 1.37 -0.08
CA SER A 18 1.43 1.45 1.03
C SER A 18 2.07 0.89 2.28
N LEU A 19 2.84 1.76 2.94
CA LEU A 19 3.52 1.46 4.20
C LEU A 19 2.61 1.81 5.37
N ARG A 20 2.76 1.05 6.46
CA ARG A 20 2.15 1.40 7.74
C ARG A 20 3.09 2.35 8.46
N PHE A 21 2.53 3.28 9.22
CA PHE A 21 3.33 3.97 10.23
C PHE A 21 3.65 2.97 11.34
N GLY A 22 4.86 3.03 11.88
CA GLY A 22 5.26 2.26 13.05
C GLY A 22 4.98 2.99 14.36
N PRO A 23 5.16 2.33 15.51
CA PRO A 23 4.91 2.91 16.83
C PRO A 23 5.66 4.23 17.07
N ASP A 24 6.90 4.33 16.58
CA ASP A 24 7.76 5.49 16.78
C ASP A 24 7.29 6.71 15.97
N ASP A 25 6.63 6.49 14.83
CA ASP A 25 6.11 7.57 13.99
C ASP A 25 5.02 8.40 14.69
N PHE A 26 4.32 7.81 15.67
CA PHE A 26 3.32 8.48 16.49
C PHE A 26 3.90 9.22 17.70
N LYS A 27 5.19 9.01 18.01
CA LYS A 27 5.85 9.49 19.24
C LYS A 27 7.14 10.27 18.98
N ARG A 28 7.23 10.94 17.82
CA ARG A 28 8.44 11.66 17.40
C ARG A 28 8.94 12.65 18.44
N ARG A 29 8.06 13.49 19.00
CA ARG A 29 8.45 14.49 20.00
C ARG A 29 9.00 13.84 21.26
N SER A 30 8.40 12.75 21.72
CA SER A 30 8.92 12.00 22.87
C SER A 30 10.26 11.30 22.59
N LEU A 31 10.52 10.92 21.34
CA LEU A 31 11.74 10.18 20.96
C LEU A 31 12.94 11.08 20.69
N ASP A 32 12.76 12.17 19.95
CA ASP A 32 13.86 13.03 19.50
C ASP A 32 13.67 14.52 19.85
N GLY A 33 12.55 14.89 20.48
CA GLY A 33 12.23 16.27 20.84
C GLY A 33 11.68 17.12 19.69
N LEU A 34 11.51 16.56 18.49
CA LEU A 34 11.07 17.27 17.28
C LEU A 34 9.63 16.92 16.90
N GLY A 35 8.94 17.89 16.32
CA GLY A 35 7.55 17.73 15.89
C GLY A 35 6.60 17.55 17.08
N ASP A 36 5.56 16.74 16.88
CA ASP A 36 4.52 16.48 17.87
C ASP A 36 4.23 14.99 18.01
N ASP A 37 3.84 14.61 19.21
CA ASP A 37 3.26 13.29 19.47
C ASP A 37 1.80 13.28 19.04
N TRP A 38 1.40 12.22 18.37
CA TRP A 38 0.02 12.04 17.99
C TRP A 38 -0.81 11.67 19.22
N PRO A 39 -2.09 12.11 19.28
CA PRO A 39 -3.01 11.76 20.36
C PRO A 39 -3.55 10.32 20.26
N ILE A 40 -3.04 9.55 19.31
CA ILE A 40 -3.36 8.13 19.05
C ILE A 40 -2.05 7.37 18.85
N THR A 41 -2.14 6.05 18.93
CA THR A 41 -1.01 5.12 18.81
C THR A 41 -1.15 4.21 17.60
N TYR A 42 -0.09 3.45 17.30
CA TYR A 42 -0.17 2.39 16.31
C TYR A 42 -1.24 1.36 16.64
N ASP A 43 -1.38 0.97 17.92
CA ASP A 43 -2.35 -0.04 18.34
C ASP A 43 -3.80 0.40 18.13
N ASP A 44 -4.07 1.71 18.26
CA ASP A 44 -5.39 2.28 17.93
C ASP A 44 -5.71 2.14 16.44
N LEU A 45 -4.71 2.30 15.56
CA LEU A 45 -4.88 2.22 14.10
C LEU A 45 -4.73 0.81 13.53
N LYS A 46 -4.04 -0.10 14.23
CA LYS A 46 -3.76 -1.45 13.75
C LYS A 46 -5.03 -2.19 13.26
N PRO A 47 -6.17 -2.18 13.96
CA PRO A 47 -7.39 -2.82 13.46
C PRO A 47 -7.89 -2.24 12.12
N TYR A 48 -7.68 -0.94 11.91
CA TYR A 48 -8.07 -0.25 10.67
C TYR A 48 -7.10 -0.55 9.53
N TYR A 49 -5.80 -0.61 9.81
CA TYR A 49 -4.80 -1.09 8.85
C TYR A 49 -5.10 -2.54 8.43
N ASP A 50 -5.38 -3.42 9.38
CA ASP A 50 -5.72 -4.83 9.09
C ASP A 50 -7.02 -4.95 8.27
N LYS A 51 -7.99 -4.05 8.48
CA LYS A 51 -9.19 -3.97 7.65
C LYS A 51 -8.86 -3.49 6.23
N LEU A 52 -7.99 -2.50 6.10
CA LEU A 52 -7.55 -1.96 4.82
C LEU A 52 -6.79 -3.01 4.00
N ASP A 53 -5.88 -3.75 4.62
CA ASP A 53 -5.07 -4.78 3.94
C ASP A 53 -5.95 -5.84 3.27
N ARG A 54 -6.97 -6.33 4.00
CA ARG A 54 -7.94 -7.32 3.49
C ARG A 54 -8.85 -6.73 2.40
N LEU A 55 -9.16 -5.44 2.46
CA LEU A 55 -10.02 -4.77 1.47
C LEU A 55 -9.27 -4.48 0.17
N VAL A 56 -8.08 -3.89 0.30
CA VAL A 56 -7.29 -3.34 -0.79
C VAL A 56 -6.44 -4.40 -1.48
N GLY A 57 -5.93 -5.37 -0.72
CA GLY A 57 -4.95 -6.35 -1.19
C GLY A 57 -3.60 -5.68 -1.39
N ILE A 58 -2.76 -5.80 -0.37
CA ILE A 58 -1.38 -5.34 -0.37
C ILE A 58 -0.49 -6.57 -0.48
N PHE A 59 0.49 -6.56 -1.38
CA PHE A 59 1.53 -7.58 -1.34
C PHE A 59 2.71 -7.10 -0.49
N GLY A 60 3.42 -8.04 0.12
CA GLY A 60 4.58 -7.79 0.97
C GLY A 60 5.07 -9.07 1.61
N SER A 61 6.03 -8.97 2.53
CA SER A 61 6.49 -10.07 3.37
C SER A 61 6.48 -9.67 4.84
N VAL A 62 6.72 -10.65 5.72
CA VAL A 62 6.65 -10.50 7.17
C VAL A 62 8.07 -10.57 7.71
N GLU A 63 8.56 -9.45 8.23
CA GLU A 63 9.95 -9.33 8.70
C GLU A 63 10.07 -9.05 10.20
N GLY A 64 8.98 -8.70 10.88
CA GLY A 64 8.99 -8.36 12.30
C GLY A 64 9.74 -7.07 12.60
N LEU A 65 9.74 -6.10 11.67
CA LEU A 65 10.43 -4.83 11.86
C LEU A 65 9.72 -3.95 12.91
N PRO A 66 10.42 -3.40 13.91
CA PRO A 66 9.79 -2.66 15.00
C PRO A 66 8.98 -1.43 14.56
N ASN A 67 9.55 -0.61 13.66
CA ASN A 67 8.95 0.64 13.19
C ASN A 67 8.58 0.61 11.68
N GLU A 68 8.41 -0.59 11.12
CA GLU A 68 7.80 -0.79 9.80
C GLU A 68 6.89 -2.03 9.90
N PRO A 69 5.78 -1.93 10.65
CA PRO A 69 5.03 -3.09 11.10
C PRO A 69 4.46 -3.91 9.96
N ASP A 70 4.45 -5.23 10.14
CA ASP A 70 3.86 -6.15 9.18
C ASP A 70 2.33 -5.96 9.08
N GLY A 71 1.78 -6.42 7.96
CA GLY A 71 0.37 -6.41 7.66
C GLY A 71 -0.13 -7.76 7.17
N ILE A 72 -1.35 -7.75 6.63
CA ILE A 72 -2.01 -8.94 6.09
C ILE A 72 -1.76 -8.94 4.58
N PHE A 73 -0.61 -9.48 4.21
CA PHE A 73 -0.13 -9.39 2.84
C PHE A 73 -0.52 -10.57 1.96
N GLN A 74 -0.74 -10.28 0.68
CA GLN A 74 -0.58 -11.26 -0.38
C GLN A 74 0.92 -11.55 -0.61
N PRO A 75 1.29 -12.72 -1.14
CA PRO A 75 2.68 -13.01 -1.44
C PRO A 75 3.24 -11.98 -2.43
N PRO A 76 4.49 -11.54 -2.27
CA PRO A 76 5.10 -10.60 -3.19
C PRO A 76 5.36 -11.28 -4.54
N PRO A 77 5.41 -10.53 -5.64
CA PRO A 77 5.88 -11.07 -6.91
C PRO A 77 7.35 -11.49 -6.80
N SER A 78 7.77 -12.43 -7.64
CA SER A 78 9.19 -12.78 -7.75
C SER A 78 10.01 -11.53 -8.13
N PRO A 79 11.21 -11.36 -7.54
CA PRO A 79 12.07 -10.23 -7.87
C PRO A 79 12.48 -10.26 -9.35
N ARG A 80 12.58 -9.08 -9.95
CA ARG A 80 13.09 -8.89 -11.31
C ARG A 80 14.60 -9.14 -11.34
N CYS A 81 15.14 -9.38 -12.54
CA CYS A 81 16.56 -9.69 -12.72
C CYS A 81 17.51 -8.67 -12.05
N TYR A 82 17.20 -7.38 -12.13
CA TYR A 82 18.02 -6.34 -11.50
C TYR A 82 17.79 -6.22 -9.99
N GLU A 83 16.63 -6.62 -9.48
CA GLU A 83 16.35 -6.67 -8.04
C GLU A 83 17.15 -7.79 -7.39
N LEU A 84 17.39 -8.91 -8.08
CA LEU A 84 18.29 -9.95 -7.60
C LEU A 84 19.73 -9.44 -7.39
N LEU A 85 20.23 -8.56 -8.28
CA LEU A 85 21.54 -7.95 -8.11
C LEU A 85 21.58 -7.00 -6.90
N ILE A 86 20.50 -6.24 -6.68
CA ILE A 86 20.36 -5.38 -5.50
C ILE A 86 20.36 -6.23 -4.23
N MET A 87 19.58 -7.32 -4.19
CA MET A 87 19.54 -8.24 -3.05
C MET A 87 20.93 -8.80 -2.73
N GLN A 88 21.66 -9.27 -3.75
CA GLN A 88 23.03 -9.78 -3.58
C GLN A 88 23.99 -8.73 -3.02
N ALA A 89 23.89 -7.47 -3.49
CA ALA A 89 24.71 -6.38 -2.97
C ALA A 89 24.35 -6.04 -1.52
N CYS A 90 23.06 -5.98 -1.20
CA CYS A 90 22.57 -5.78 0.16
C CYS A 90 23.05 -6.88 1.12
N ASP A 91 23.02 -8.14 0.70
CA ASP A 91 23.51 -9.27 1.50
C ASP A 91 25.00 -9.13 1.82
N ARG A 92 25.84 -8.75 0.84
CA ARG A 92 27.27 -8.50 1.05
C ARG A 92 27.53 -7.36 2.03
N LEU A 93 26.71 -6.31 1.97
CA LEU A 93 26.81 -5.13 2.84
C LEU A 93 26.08 -5.32 4.18
N ARG A 94 25.42 -6.47 4.39
CA ARG A 94 24.58 -6.74 5.57
C ARG A 94 23.45 -5.72 5.75
N ILE A 95 22.93 -5.20 4.65
CA ILE A 95 21.77 -4.31 4.61
C ILE A 95 20.53 -5.18 4.37
N ARG A 96 19.51 -5.07 5.21
CA ARG A 96 18.26 -5.79 5.00
C ARG A 96 17.56 -5.27 3.74
N CYS A 97 17.36 -6.15 2.75
CA CYS A 97 16.52 -5.89 1.58
C CYS A 97 15.21 -6.68 1.71
N ILE A 98 14.08 -5.99 1.54
CA ILE A 98 12.73 -6.58 1.58
C ILE A 98 11.97 -6.17 0.31
N PRO A 99 11.00 -6.97 -0.17
CA PRO A 99 10.12 -6.52 -1.23
C PRO A 99 9.30 -5.32 -0.78
N SER A 100 9.06 -4.36 -1.68
CA SER A 100 8.20 -3.22 -1.39
C SER A 100 6.79 -3.68 -1.02
N ARG A 101 6.14 -2.97 -0.09
CA ARG A 101 4.73 -3.20 0.23
C ARG A 101 3.85 -2.34 -0.66
N MET A 102 3.08 -2.97 -1.55
CA MET A 102 2.31 -2.25 -2.57
C MET A 102 0.88 -2.74 -2.70
N SER A 103 -0.06 -1.81 -2.91
CA SER A 103 -1.46 -2.09 -3.20
C SER A 103 -1.67 -2.54 -4.65
N ILE A 104 -1.09 -3.69 -4.98
CA ILE A 104 -1.19 -4.38 -6.27
C ILE A 104 -1.51 -5.83 -5.95
N LEU A 105 -2.51 -6.39 -6.62
CA LEU A 105 -2.94 -7.77 -6.37
C LEU A 105 -1.98 -8.75 -7.03
N THR A 106 -1.46 -9.72 -6.28
CA THR A 106 -0.80 -10.93 -6.79
C THR A 106 -1.74 -12.13 -6.84
N ARG A 107 -2.88 -12.05 -6.15
CA ARG A 107 -4.01 -12.99 -6.21
C ARG A 107 -5.33 -12.23 -6.37
N PRO A 108 -6.33 -12.80 -7.07
CA PRO A 108 -7.63 -12.16 -7.21
C PRO A 108 -8.26 -11.81 -5.85
N LEU A 109 -8.93 -10.67 -5.75
CA LEU A 109 -9.56 -10.20 -4.52
C LEU A 109 -10.78 -9.32 -4.83
N ASN A 110 -11.92 -9.62 -4.19
CA ASN A 110 -13.16 -8.83 -4.30
C ASN A 110 -13.57 -8.56 -5.76
N GLY A 111 -13.52 -9.58 -6.61
CA GLY A 111 -13.87 -9.47 -8.04
C GLY A 111 -12.81 -8.80 -8.92
N ARG A 112 -11.69 -8.33 -8.36
CA ARG A 112 -10.57 -7.75 -9.12
C ARG A 112 -9.54 -8.85 -9.45
N PRO A 113 -9.06 -8.95 -10.69
CA PRO A 113 -8.08 -9.95 -11.09
C PRO A 113 -6.68 -9.63 -10.56
N ALA A 114 -5.83 -10.65 -10.44
CA ALA A 114 -4.41 -10.46 -10.17
C ALA A 114 -3.72 -9.63 -11.26
N CYS A 115 -2.64 -8.94 -10.90
CA CYS A 115 -1.82 -8.16 -11.82
C CYS A 115 -1.17 -9.08 -12.87
N HIS A 116 -1.22 -8.67 -14.13
CA HIS A 116 -0.56 -9.33 -15.26
C HIS A 116 0.72 -8.59 -15.71
N TYR A 117 1.21 -7.64 -14.91
CA TYR A 117 2.51 -7.00 -15.04
C TYR A 117 2.77 -6.21 -16.34
N CYS A 118 1.74 -5.57 -16.93
CA CYS A 118 1.91 -4.77 -18.17
C CYS A 118 2.75 -3.49 -18.06
N GLY A 119 3.15 -3.08 -16.84
CA GLY A 119 4.00 -1.89 -16.63
C GLY A 119 3.32 -0.53 -16.85
N GLN A 120 2.01 -0.49 -17.16
CA GLN A 120 1.31 0.77 -17.50
C GLN A 120 0.70 1.52 -16.31
N CYS A 121 1.13 1.22 -15.08
CA CYS A 121 0.45 1.73 -13.88
C CYS A 121 0.44 3.27 -13.76
N GLY A 122 1.39 3.97 -14.40
CA GLY A 122 1.42 5.43 -14.44
C GLY A 122 0.32 6.08 -15.28
N ARG A 123 -0.43 5.29 -16.06
CA ARG A 123 -1.56 5.72 -16.89
C ARG A 123 -2.92 5.27 -16.34
N GLY A 124 -2.94 4.71 -15.13
CA GLY A 124 -4.09 4.00 -14.57
C GLY A 124 -4.09 2.51 -14.93
N CYS A 125 -4.70 1.68 -14.08
CA CYS A 125 -4.77 0.24 -14.29
C CYS A 125 -6.09 -0.15 -14.96
N ALA A 126 -6.00 -0.58 -16.22
CA ALA A 126 -7.16 -1.00 -17.01
C ALA A 126 -7.87 -2.24 -16.44
N THR A 127 -7.14 -3.14 -15.76
CA THR A 127 -7.70 -4.37 -15.19
C THR A 127 -8.13 -4.21 -13.73
N HIS A 128 -8.00 -3.01 -13.15
CA HIS A 128 -8.31 -2.73 -11.75
C HIS A 128 -7.56 -3.62 -10.74
N SER A 129 -6.42 -4.19 -11.15
CA SER A 129 -5.57 -5.05 -10.32
C SER A 129 -4.72 -4.29 -9.32
N ASN A 130 -4.66 -2.96 -9.41
CA ASN A 130 -4.03 -2.11 -8.41
C ASN A 130 -5.07 -1.25 -7.69
N PHE A 131 -4.67 -0.60 -6.61
CA PHE A 131 -5.58 0.31 -5.91
C PHE A 131 -5.72 1.65 -6.62
N SER A 132 -6.98 1.99 -6.89
CA SER A 132 -7.47 3.35 -7.06
C SER A 132 -8.80 3.47 -6.32
N SER A 133 -9.13 4.66 -5.80
CA SER A 133 -10.42 4.87 -5.13
C SER A 133 -11.61 4.51 -6.04
N PRO A 134 -11.63 4.85 -7.35
CA PRO A 134 -12.73 4.48 -8.25
C PRO A 134 -12.90 2.97 -8.44
N SER A 135 -11.81 2.21 -8.42
CA SER A 135 -11.87 0.75 -8.61
C SER A 135 -12.16 -0.02 -7.32
N VAL A 136 -11.86 0.54 -6.15
CA VAL A 136 -11.86 -0.22 -4.89
C VAL A 136 -12.85 0.31 -3.86
N LEU A 137 -12.93 1.62 -3.68
CA LEU A 137 -13.74 2.23 -2.60
C LEU A 137 -15.11 2.70 -3.10
N LEU A 138 -15.19 3.21 -4.32
CA LEU A 138 -16.46 3.68 -4.88
C LEU A 138 -17.47 2.55 -5.16
N PRO A 139 -17.10 1.38 -5.72
CA PRO A 139 -18.07 0.32 -5.98
C PRO A 139 -18.83 -0.17 -4.74
N PRO A 140 -18.19 -0.51 -3.61
CA PRO A 140 -18.94 -0.88 -2.40
C PRO A 140 -19.71 0.30 -1.80
N ALA A 141 -19.23 1.54 -1.93
CA ALA A 141 -19.97 2.71 -1.46
C ALA A 141 -21.25 2.95 -2.30
N LEU A 142 -21.17 2.80 -3.63
CA LEU A 142 -22.32 2.88 -4.55
C LEU A 142 -23.33 1.76 -4.26
N ALA A 143 -22.87 0.55 -3.98
CA ALA A 143 -23.72 -0.60 -3.67
C ALA A 143 -24.58 -0.39 -2.40
N THR A 144 -24.22 0.55 -1.52
CA THR A 144 -25.04 0.88 -0.34
C THR A 144 -26.30 1.69 -0.68
N GLY A 145 -26.39 2.27 -1.88
CA GLY A 145 -27.45 3.21 -2.26
C GLY A 145 -27.36 4.58 -1.56
N ARG A 146 -26.32 4.83 -0.74
CA ARG A 146 -26.13 6.07 0.04
C ARG A 146 -25.09 7.02 -0.55
N LEU A 147 -24.53 6.69 -1.71
CA LEU A 147 -23.58 7.52 -2.43
C LEU A 147 -24.16 7.99 -3.77
N ARG A 148 -24.10 9.29 -4.01
CA ARG A 148 -24.38 9.91 -5.32
C ARG A 148 -23.14 10.65 -5.80
N ILE A 149 -22.65 10.31 -7.00
CA ILE A 149 -21.56 11.02 -7.68
C ILE A 149 -22.19 12.06 -8.60
N VAL A 150 -21.73 13.30 -8.52
CA VAL A 150 -22.18 14.41 -9.37
C VAL A 150 -21.03 14.77 -10.30
N ALA A 151 -21.34 14.92 -11.59
CA ALA A 151 -20.41 15.33 -12.64
C ALA A 151 -20.33 16.85 -12.73
#